data_AF-A0A1C4N3U4-F1
#
_entry.id   AF-A0A1C4N3U4-F1
#
_cell.length_a   1.000
_cell.length_b   1.000
_cell.length_c   1.000
_cell.angle_alpha   90.00
_cell.angle_beta   90.00
_cell.angle_gamma   90.00
#
_symmetry.space_group_name_H-M   'P 1'
#
loop_
_entity.id
_entity.type
_entity.pdbx_description
1 polymer ?
#
loop_
_entity_poly.entity_id
_entity_poly.type
_entity_poly.pdbx_seq_one_letter_code
_entity_poly.pdbx_strand_id
1 'polypeptide(L)'
;MSMTLPPSEGDSSVIPATEAVSASAGDLPAAPLPGPRPAPARRRIPPRVILVPAVLIGVLAGGGNLRVGGSQGIPLFFLGLVVGTNLSLLITRLLARPAGLAAVWSSVGVGRRLGSTVRGGRLWTFRSLPLILLYTCLVVTDRPGLRRRLWRTTALAVLVELALAAALIASGGAARPLGWGAAAWTALYCLPRRHAAFSRGWVLFRLPFGDHESGFAEWVHDPAALAAARALAAGRVATMRAALGAAEPSPRPQRRAMEAALALAEGRYDDAAREAYALQAQAGARQLRLAACQLYASALAHGVEARHWAPEAALPQFRATMAAMRTEHPTVHRFNGLGAL
;
A
#
# COMPACT_ATOMS: atom_id res chain seq x y z
N MET A 1 -44.21 17.81 54.56
CA MET A 1 -44.46 18.33 53.20
C MET A 1 -44.46 17.13 52.27
N SER A 2 -45.65 16.57 52.04
CA SER A 2 -45.89 15.40 51.20
C SER A 2 -46.34 15.87 49.83
N MET A 3 -45.65 15.44 48.78
CA MET A 3 -45.96 15.79 47.40
C MET A 3 -46.40 14.53 46.67
N THR A 4 -47.70 14.49 46.38
CA THR A 4 -48.42 13.43 45.68
C THR A 4 -48.20 13.58 44.17
N LEU A 5 -47.73 12.53 43.50
CA LEU A 5 -47.61 12.50 42.03
C LEU A 5 -48.91 11.95 41.39
N PRO A 6 -49.34 12.48 40.23
CA PRO A 6 -50.48 11.95 39.50
C PRO A 6 -50.11 10.70 38.66
N PRO A 7 -51.10 9.87 38.29
CA PRO A 7 -50.89 8.69 37.46
C PRO A 7 -50.71 9.10 35.99
N SER A 8 -49.67 8.55 35.34
CA SER A 8 -49.51 8.62 33.89
C SER A 8 -50.20 7.42 33.26
N GLU A 9 -51.33 7.68 32.62
CA GLU A 9 -52.03 6.75 31.75
C GLU A 9 -51.19 6.38 30.52
N GLY A 10 -51.49 5.20 30.00
CA GLY A 10 -50.72 4.54 28.97
C GLY A 10 -50.88 5.18 27.60
N ASP A 11 -49.78 5.17 26.86
CA ASP A 11 -49.80 5.32 25.42
C ASP A 11 -49.17 4.07 24.82
N SER A 12 -50.06 3.17 24.39
CA SER A 12 -49.73 1.96 23.62
C SER A 12 -49.23 2.40 22.25
N SER A 13 -47.92 2.70 22.16
CA SER A 13 -47.30 2.91 20.85
C SER A 13 -47.30 1.58 20.09
N VAL A 14 -48.25 1.47 19.18
CA VAL A 14 -48.26 0.53 18.06
C VAL A 14 -46.91 0.67 17.35
N ILE A 15 -46.02 -0.30 17.56
CA ILE A 15 -44.82 -0.44 16.74
C ILE A 15 -45.33 -0.87 15.36
N PRO A 16 -45.18 -0.06 14.29
CA PRO A 16 -45.47 -0.54 12.96
C PRO A 16 -44.56 -1.74 12.71
N ALA A 17 -45.17 -2.86 12.33
CA ALA A 17 -44.48 -4.05 11.89
C ALA A 17 -43.42 -3.62 10.88
N THR A 18 -42.16 -3.72 11.29
CA THR A 18 -41.03 -3.60 10.39
C THR A 18 -41.28 -4.62 9.31
N GLU A 19 -41.62 -4.17 8.10
CA GLU A 19 -41.61 -5.02 6.92
C GLU A 19 -40.22 -5.65 6.89
N ALA A 20 -40.17 -6.92 7.30
CA ALA A 20 -39.05 -7.78 7.05
C ALA A 20 -38.94 -7.80 5.52
N VAL A 21 -38.06 -6.94 5.01
CA VAL A 21 -37.52 -7.07 3.67
C VAL A 21 -37.01 -8.50 3.63
N SER A 22 -37.77 -9.39 3.00
CA SER A 22 -37.33 -10.69 2.57
C SER A 22 -36.10 -10.42 1.72
N ALA A 23 -34.94 -10.46 2.37
CA ALA A 23 -33.67 -10.59 1.70
C ALA A 23 -33.80 -11.91 0.93
N SER A 24 -34.15 -11.79 -0.35
CA SER A 24 -33.82 -12.80 -1.33
C SER A 24 -32.41 -13.25 -0.98
N ALA A 25 -32.24 -14.52 -0.63
CA ALA A 25 -30.95 -15.11 -0.38
C ALA A 25 -30.14 -14.93 -1.66
N GLY A 26 -29.42 -13.81 -1.75
CA GLY A 26 -28.63 -13.47 -2.90
C GLY A 26 -27.61 -14.58 -3.01
N ASP A 27 -27.68 -15.35 -4.09
CA ASP A 27 -26.68 -16.34 -4.41
C ASP A 27 -25.32 -15.65 -4.27
N LEU A 28 -24.52 -16.11 -3.30
CA LEU A 28 -23.12 -15.72 -3.19
C LEU A 28 -22.53 -15.82 -4.60
N PRO A 29 -21.68 -14.88 -5.04
CA PRO A 29 -20.96 -15.04 -6.29
C PRO A 29 -20.10 -16.32 -6.18
N ALA A 30 -20.69 -17.44 -6.57
CA ALA A 30 -20.26 -18.81 -6.32
C ALA A 30 -19.85 -19.42 -7.64
N ALA A 31 -18.78 -18.87 -8.20
CA ALA A 31 -17.94 -19.65 -9.09
C ALA A 31 -16.76 -20.17 -8.24
N PRO A 32 -16.32 -21.42 -8.43
CA PRO A 32 -15.06 -21.86 -7.84
C PRO A 32 -13.98 -20.87 -8.29
N LEU A 33 -13.34 -20.22 -7.32
CA LEU A 33 -12.20 -19.35 -7.56
C LEU A 33 -11.26 -20.08 -8.52
N PRO A 34 -10.74 -19.42 -9.59
CA PRO A 34 -9.77 -20.04 -10.46
C PRO A 34 -8.68 -20.66 -9.58
N GLY A 35 -8.48 -21.97 -9.74
CA GLY A 35 -7.60 -22.76 -8.89
C GLY A 35 -6.26 -22.04 -8.72
N PRO A 36 -5.64 -22.11 -7.53
CA PRO A 36 -4.42 -21.37 -7.24
C PRO A 36 -3.43 -21.57 -8.37
N ARG A 37 -3.14 -20.50 -9.13
CA ARG A 37 -2.12 -20.57 -10.17
C ARG A 37 -0.84 -21.08 -9.51
N PRO A 38 -0.13 -22.04 -10.13
CA PRO A 38 1.06 -22.61 -9.53
C PRO A 38 1.98 -21.46 -9.11
N ALA A 39 2.21 -21.37 -7.80
CA ALA A 39 3.08 -20.34 -7.27
C ALA A 39 4.43 -20.51 -7.98
N PRO A 40 5.03 -19.44 -8.53
CA PRO A 40 6.40 -19.55 -9.02
C PRO A 40 7.22 -20.13 -7.86
N ALA A 41 7.93 -21.23 -8.14
CA ALA A 41 8.63 -22.03 -7.15
C ALA A 41 9.27 -21.12 -6.09
N ARG A 42 9.02 -21.41 -4.80
CA ARG A 42 9.57 -20.67 -3.67
C ARG A 42 11.07 -20.54 -3.84
N ARG A 43 11.54 -19.46 -4.48
CA ARG A 43 12.91 -19.00 -4.33
C ARG A 43 12.97 -18.54 -2.89
N ARG A 44 13.48 -19.41 -2.01
CA ARG A 44 13.89 -19.05 -0.65
C ARG A 44 14.53 -17.69 -0.79
N ILE A 45 13.94 -16.65 -0.17
CA ILE A 45 14.55 -15.34 -0.13
C ILE A 45 15.89 -15.60 0.55
N PRO A 46 17.01 -15.63 -0.20
CA PRO A 46 18.26 -15.96 0.43
C PRO A 46 18.54 -14.85 1.47
N PRO A 47 19.37 -15.10 2.49
CA PRO A 47 19.74 -14.13 3.53
C PRO A 47 20.41 -12.83 3.00
N ARG A 48 20.34 -12.54 1.69
CA ARG A 48 20.85 -11.39 0.95
C ARG A 48 20.45 -10.03 1.51
N VAL A 49 19.32 -9.89 2.21
CA VAL A 49 18.96 -8.60 2.85
C VAL A 49 19.87 -8.29 4.05
N ILE A 50 20.40 -9.33 4.71
CA ILE A 50 21.39 -9.22 5.80
C ILE A 50 22.81 -9.36 5.25
N LEU A 51 22.99 -10.21 4.23
CA LEU A 51 24.28 -10.47 3.58
C LEU A 51 24.80 -9.24 2.82
N VAL A 52 23.94 -8.45 2.14
CA VAL A 52 24.41 -7.28 1.39
C VAL A 52 24.95 -6.18 2.30
N PRO A 53 24.28 -5.76 3.40
CA PRO A 53 24.89 -4.85 4.36
C PRO A 53 26.12 -5.47 5.03
N ALA A 54 26.09 -6.76 5.41
CA ALA A 54 27.23 -7.42 6.05
C ALA A 54 28.45 -7.57 5.11
N VAL A 55 28.24 -7.87 3.82
CA VAL A 55 29.28 -7.94 2.79
C VAL A 55 29.77 -6.53 2.44
N LEU A 56 28.90 -5.53 2.39
CA LEU A 56 29.35 -4.15 2.16
C LEU A 56 30.17 -3.64 3.35
N ILE A 57 29.72 -3.90 4.59
CA ILE A 57 30.49 -3.61 5.82
C ILE A 57 31.81 -4.38 5.81
N GLY A 58 31.80 -5.66 5.43
CA GLY A 58 33.00 -6.51 5.35
C GLY A 58 33.99 -6.09 4.27
N VAL A 59 33.51 -5.71 3.08
CA VAL A 59 34.35 -5.20 1.96
C VAL A 59 34.89 -3.81 2.30
N LEU A 60 34.09 -2.95 2.92
CA LEU A 60 34.52 -1.62 3.32
C LEU A 60 35.50 -1.66 4.51
N ALA A 61 35.29 -2.58 5.46
CA ALA A 61 36.22 -2.83 6.57
C ALA A 61 37.51 -3.52 6.09
N GLY A 62 37.42 -4.48 5.17
CA GLY A 62 38.57 -5.20 4.60
C GLY A 62 39.40 -4.37 3.63
N GLY A 63 38.79 -3.40 2.93
CA GLY A 63 39.49 -2.49 2.01
C GLY A 63 40.13 -1.26 2.68
N GLY A 64 40.17 -1.20 4.01
CA GLY A 64 40.74 -0.05 4.76
C GLY A 64 40.00 1.29 4.59
N ASN A 65 38.87 1.29 3.86
CA ASN A 65 38.10 2.49 3.51
C ASN A 65 37.07 2.88 4.58
N LEU A 66 36.63 1.91 5.38
CA LEU A 66 36.13 2.13 6.73
C LEU A 66 37.33 1.92 7.67
N ARG A 67 38.15 2.96 7.89
CA ARG A 67 38.95 3.02 9.12
C ARG A 67 37.95 3.16 10.28
N VAL A 68 37.32 2.06 10.70
CA VAL A 68 36.51 1.96 11.92
C VAL A 68 37.41 1.99 13.17
N GLY A 69 38.56 2.67 13.09
CA GLY A 69 39.56 2.74 14.16
C GLY A 69 39.12 3.58 15.35
N GLY A 70 37.91 4.15 15.32
CA GLY A 70 37.29 4.82 16.46
C GLY A 70 35.89 4.27 16.67
N SER A 71 35.49 4.12 17.94
CA SER A 71 34.16 3.67 18.39
C SER A 71 32.97 4.42 17.75
N GLN A 72 33.22 5.57 17.13
CA GLN A 72 32.24 6.42 16.46
C GLN A 72 31.93 6.05 15.00
N GLY A 73 32.75 5.23 14.33
CA GLY A 73 32.57 4.93 12.90
C GLY A 73 31.30 4.12 12.58
N ILE A 74 30.98 3.14 13.42
CA ILE A 74 29.79 2.29 13.30
C ILE A 74 28.48 3.11 13.48
N PRO A 75 28.29 3.88 14.56
CA PRO A 75 27.06 4.66 14.72
C PRO A 75 26.88 5.70 13.62
N LEU A 76 27.96 6.32 13.13
CA LEU A 76 27.89 7.24 11.98
C LEU A 76 27.48 6.53 10.68
N PHE A 77 27.92 5.30 10.45
CA PHE A 77 27.45 4.51 9.31
C PHE A 77 25.94 4.23 9.38
N PHE A 78 25.42 3.83 10.54
CA PHE A 78 23.98 3.61 10.73
C PHE A 78 23.17 4.91 10.62
N LEU A 79 23.70 6.02 11.15
CA LEU A 79 23.10 7.33 10.94
C LEU A 79 23.07 7.67 9.44
N GLY A 80 24.11 7.31 8.68
CA GLY A 80 24.15 7.43 7.23
C GLY A 80 23.03 6.66 6.51
N LEU A 81 22.68 5.45 6.98
CA LEU A 81 21.54 4.70 6.47
C LEU A 81 20.20 5.43 6.72
N VAL A 82 20.03 6.01 7.91
CA VAL A 82 18.82 6.78 8.27
C VAL A 82 18.74 8.06 7.44
N VAL A 83 19.84 8.78 7.29
CA VAL A 83 19.94 9.97 6.44
C VAL A 83 19.63 9.60 4.98
N GLY A 84 20.23 8.53 4.46
CA GLY A 84 19.96 8.02 3.12
C GLY A 84 18.49 7.66 2.91
N THR A 85 17.84 7.06 3.90
CA THR A 85 16.39 6.75 3.87
C THR A 85 15.56 8.01 3.75
N ASN A 86 15.83 9.02 4.59
CA ASN A 86 15.09 10.28 4.58
C ASN A 86 15.32 11.08 3.30
N LEU A 87 16.57 11.15 2.84
CA LEU A 87 16.95 11.76 1.57
C LEU A 87 16.22 11.11 0.40
N SER A 88 16.17 9.77 0.39
CA SER A 88 15.50 8.98 -0.63
C SER A 88 14.00 9.27 -0.69
N LEU A 89 13.34 9.34 0.46
CA LEU A 89 11.91 9.67 0.55
C LEU A 89 11.65 11.12 0.11
N LEU A 90 12.49 12.07 0.49
CA LEU A 90 12.37 13.48 0.13
C LEU A 90 12.55 13.69 -1.38
N ILE A 91 13.62 13.16 -1.97
CA ILE A 91 13.88 13.23 -3.41
C ILE A 91 12.73 12.58 -4.17
N THR A 92 12.27 11.40 -3.75
CA THR A 92 11.13 10.71 -4.37
C THR A 92 9.87 11.58 -4.33
N ARG A 93 9.63 12.28 -3.21
CA ARG A 93 8.49 13.17 -3.04
C ARG A 93 8.58 14.41 -3.94
N LEU A 94 9.77 14.99 -4.06
CA LEU A 94 10.04 16.14 -4.92
C LEU A 94 9.87 15.77 -6.41
N LEU A 95 10.38 14.60 -6.80
CA LEU A 95 10.30 14.09 -8.16
C LEU A 95 8.99 13.37 -8.48
N ALA A 96 8.07 13.20 -7.53
CA ALA A 96 6.82 12.47 -7.74
C ALA A 96 5.97 13.04 -8.88
N ARG A 97 5.72 14.37 -8.87
CA ARG A 97 4.91 15.01 -9.92
C ARG A 97 5.50 14.85 -11.32
N PRO A 98 6.79 15.17 -11.57
CA PRO A 98 7.37 14.96 -12.90
C PRO A 98 7.44 13.49 -13.30
N ALA A 99 7.50 12.57 -12.33
CA ALA A 99 7.45 11.13 -12.54
C ALA A 99 6.07 10.59 -12.95
N GLY A 100 5.01 11.42 -12.87
CA GLY A 100 3.63 10.99 -13.06
C GLY A 100 3.05 10.25 -11.84
N LEU A 101 3.58 10.54 -10.65
CA LEU A 101 3.10 10.01 -9.39
C LEU A 101 2.32 11.08 -8.61
N ALA A 102 1.26 10.63 -7.94
CA ALA A 102 0.47 11.48 -7.06
C ALA A 102 0.44 10.92 -5.64
N ALA A 103 0.58 11.81 -4.66
CA ALA A 103 0.41 11.43 -3.26
C ALA A 103 -1.08 11.25 -2.92
N VAL A 104 -1.36 10.15 -2.23
CA VAL A 104 -2.68 9.81 -1.66
C VAL A 104 -2.71 10.20 -0.19
N TRP A 105 -1.73 9.71 0.58
CA TRP A 105 -1.55 10.05 1.99
C TRP A 105 -0.07 10.20 2.34
N SER A 106 0.20 10.84 3.46
CA SER A 106 1.54 11.07 4.00
C SER A 106 1.57 10.81 5.51
N SER A 107 2.68 10.30 6.01
CA SER A 107 2.96 10.09 7.42
C SER A 107 4.25 10.78 7.79
N VAL A 108 4.23 11.52 8.89
CA VAL A 108 5.42 12.11 9.52
C VAL A 108 5.73 11.26 10.74
N GLY A 109 6.90 10.62 10.72
CA GLY A 109 7.33 9.67 11.72
C GLY A 109 6.83 8.23 11.52
N VAL A 110 7.24 7.37 12.44
CA VAL A 110 6.89 5.95 12.60
C VAL A 110 6.38 5.68 14.03
N GLY A 111 5.85 4.48 14.29
CA GLY A 111 5.33 4.10 15.60
C GLY A 111 3.85 4.46 15.79
N ARG A 112 3.45 4.73 17.04
CA ARG A 112 2.05 4.97 17.41
C ARG A 112 1.52 6.22 16.72
N ARG A 113 0.31 6.15 16.16
CA ARG A 113 -0.39 7.30 15.57
C ARG A 113 -0.73 8.28 16.70
N LEU A 114 -0.27 9.52 16.57
CA LEU A 114 -0.58 10.63 17.47
C LEU A 114 -1.83 11.38 17.01
N GLY A 115 -2.05 11.44 15.71
CA GLY A 115 -3.19 12.12 15.13
C GLY A 115 -3.15 12.12 13.61
N SER A 116 -4.12 12.79 13.01
CA SER A 116 -4.16 13.00 11.57
C SER A 116 -4.96 14.23 11.20
N THR A 117 -4.62 14.83 10.06
CA THR A 117 -5.37 15.94 9.47
C THR A 117 -5.48 15.76 7.96
N VAL A 118 -6.47 16.39 7.33
CA VAL A 118 -6.60 16.40 5.87
C VAL A 118 -6.24 17.78 5.36
N ARG A 119 -5.21 17.87 4.52
CA ARG A 119 -4.76 19.13 3.91
C ARG A 119 -4.51 18.95 2.42
N GLY A 120 -5.11 19.81 1.60
CA GLY A 120 -5.00 19.73 0.14
C GLY A 120 -5.55 18.40 -0.42
N GLY A 121 -6.64 17.89 0.16
CA GLY A 121 -7.26 16.62 -0.24
C GLY A 121 -6.41 15.37 0.07
N ARG A 122 -5.44 15.46 0.97
CA ARG A 122 -4.55 14.34 1.35
C ARG A 122 -4.58 14.15 2.86
N LEU A 123 -4.61 12.89 3.28
CA LEU A 123 -4.46 12.54 4.69
C LEU A 123 -2.99 12.69 5.10
N TRP A 124 -2.76 13.47 6.15
CA TRP A 124 -1.50 13.56 6.87
C TRP A 124 -1.66 12.87 8.21
N THR A 125 -0.77 11.92 8.51
CA THR A 125 -0.73 11.21 9.79
C THR A 125 0.54 11.58 10.53
N PHE A 126 0.42 11.83 11.84
CA PHE A 126 1.56 12.14 12.70
C PHE A 126 1.79 10.97 13.63
N ARG A 127 3.05 10.55 13.80
CA ARG A 127 3.44 9.39 14.62
C ARG A 127 4.53 9.73 15.62
N SER A 128 4.65 8.90 16.66
CA SER A 128 5.46 9.18 17.84
C SER A 128 6.97 9.26 17.60
N LEU A 129 7.52 8.56 16.61
CA LEU A 129 8.97 8.49 16.37
C LEU A 129 9.33 9.24 15.09
N PRO A 130 10.01 10.40 15.13
CA PRO A 130 10.31 11.21 13.95
C PRO A 130 11.48 10.66 13.10
N LEU A 131 11.88 9.39 13.27
CA LEU A 131 13.04 8.78 12.59
C LEU A 131 12.91 8.82 11.05
N ILE A 132 11.67 8.72 10.55
CA ILE A 132 11.34 8.90 9.15
C ILE A 132 10.54 10.20 9.02
N LEU A 133 11.17 11.24 8.48
CA LEU A 133 10.59 12.58 8.35
C LEU A 133 9.32 12.56 7.51
N LEU A 134 9.30 11.77 6.44
CA LEU A 134 8.17 11.74 5.53
C LEU A 134 8.04 10.40 4.81
N TYR A 135 7.01 9.64 5.14
CA TYR A 135 6.59 8.47 4.37
C TYR A 135 5.35 8.82 3.55
N THR A 136 5.42 8.71 2.23
CA THR A 136 4.30 9.08 1.33
C THR A 136 3.85 7.87 0.53
N CYS A 137 2.54 7.60 0.52
CA CYS A 137 1.95 6.69 -0.44
C CYS A 137 1.74 7.41 -1.76
N LEU A 138 2.45 6.95 -2.78
CA LEU A 138 2.42 7.46 -4.14
C LEU A 138 1.72 6.44 -5.03
N VAL A 139 0.79 6.91 -5.85
CA VAL A 139 0.14 6.11 -6.89
C VAL A 139 0.48 6.67 -8.26
N VAL A 140 0.46 5.79 -9.26
CA VAL A 140 0.74 6.14 -10.65
C VAL A 140 -0.49 6.82 -11.25
N THR A 141 -0.29 7.95 -11.91
CA THR A 141 -1.36 8.70 -12.57
C THR A 141 -1.17 8.71 -14.06
N ASP A 142 -2.28 8.74 -14.78
CA ASP A 142 -2.25 8.75 -16.24
C ASP A 142 -1.59 10.02 -16.79
N ARG A 143 -0.53 9.84 -17.58
CA ARG A 143 0.29 10.92 -18.15
C ARG A 143 0.93 10.43 -19.45
N PRO A 144 1.06 11.31 -20.47
CA PRO A 144 1.80 10.97 -21.68
C PRO A 144 3.28 10.70 -21.36
N GLY A 145 3.79 9.59 -21.90
CA GLY A 145 5.18 9.17 -21.71
C GLY A 145 5.53 8.75 -20.27
N LEU A 146 4.53 8.35 -19.48
CA LEU A 146 4.67 7.96 -18.07
C LEU A 146 5.84 6.99 -17.82
N ARG A 147 6.03 5.97 -18.67
CA ARG A 147 7.16 5.03 -18.58
C ARG A 147 8.52 5.72 -18.59
N ARG A 148 8.76 6.56 -19.62
CA ARG A 148 10.02 7.32 -19.76
C ARG A 148 10.18 8.32 -18.62
N ARG A 149 9.09 8.97 -18.18
CA ARG A 149 9.12 9.90 -17.04
C ARG A 149 9.51 9.19 -15.75
N LEU A 150 8.87 8.07 -15.43
CA LEU A 150 9.13 7.27 -14.23
C LEU A 150 10.56 6.75 -14.22
N TRP A 151 11.05 6.26 -15.36
CA TRP A 151 12.44 5.82 -15.52
C TRP A 151 13.43 6.96 -15.32
N ARG A 152 13.29 8.07 -16.07
CA ARG A 152 14.21 9.22 -16.00
C ARG A 152 14.26 9.83 -14.60
N THR A 153 13.11 10.00 -13.97
CA THR A 153 13.03 10.57 -12.61
C THR A 153 13.59 9.63 -11.55
N THR A 154 13.39 8.31 -11.69
CA THR A 154 14.02 7.33 -10.80
C THR A 154 15.53 7.29 -10.99
N ALA A 155 16.01 7.37 -12.23
CA ALA A 155 17.43 7.43 -12.54
C ALA A 155 18.06 8.71 -11.95
N LEU A 156 17.43 9.86 -12.16
CA LEU A 156 17.84 11.12 -11.58
C LEU A 156 17.86 11.06 -10.04
N ALA A 157 16.83 10.48 -9.41
CA ALA A 157 16.80 10.32 -7.96
C ALA A 157 18.00 9.53 -7.43
N VAL A 158 18.31 8.40 -8.07
CA VAL A 158 19.45 7.56 -7.69
C VAL A 158 20.77 8.28 -7.94
N LEU A 159 20.92 8.99 -9.06
CA LEU A 159 22.12 9.77 -9.35
C LEU A 159 22.36 10.87 -8.31
N VAL A 160 21.33 11.61 -7.92
CA VAL A 160 21.43 12.64 -6.88
C VAL A 160 21.80 12.03 -5.52
N GLU A 161 21.20 10.91 -5.14
CA GLU A 161 21.55 10.19 -3.91
C GLU A 161 23.01 9.72 -3.90
N LEU A 162 23.47 9.14 -5.01
CA LEU A 162 24.86 8.68 -5.14
C LEU A 162 25.85 9.85 -5.17
N ALA A 163 25.51 10.96 -5.83
CA ALA A 163 26.35 12.16 -5.85
C ALA A 163 26.50 12.76 -4.45
N LEU A 164 25.41 12.86 -3.68
CA LEU A 164 25.45 13.34 -2.29
C LEU A 164 26.26 12.39 -1.39
N ALA A 165 26.06 11.08 -1.54
CA ALA A 165 26.85 10.10 -0.81
C ALA A 165 28.35 10.18 -1.17
N ALA A 166 28.69 10.32 -2.45
CA ALA A 166 30.06 10.47 -2.92
C ALA A 166 30.71 11.76 -2.40
N ALA A 167 29.98 12.88 -2.38
CA ALA A 167 30.47 14.13 -1.82
C ALA A 167 30.79 14.00 -0.32
N LEU A 168 29.95 13.30 0.45
CA LEU A 168 30.21 13.00 1.87
C LEU A 168 31.40 12.06 2.08
N ILE A 169 31.64 11.13 1.14
CA ILE A 169 32.81 10.25 1.18
C ILE A 169 34.09 11.05 0.88
N ALA A 170 34.04 11.91 -0.13
CA ALA A 170 35.17 12.71 -0.59
C ALA A 170 35.60 13.79 0.42
N SER A 171 34.67 14.34 1.21
CA SER A 171 34.99 15.32 2.25
C SER A 171 35.80 14.74 3.42
N GLY A 172 35.85 13.42 3.57
CA GLY A 172 36.69 12.75 4.56
C GLY A 172 36.19 12.88 6.01
N GLY A 173 37.10 12.63 6.96
CA GLY A 173 36.81 12.74 8.40
C GLY A 173 35.58 11.94 8.87
N ALA A 174 34.76 12.57 9.72
CA ALA A 174 33.52 11.99 10.25
C ALA A 174 32.36 11.90 9.23
N ALA A 175 32.46 12.62 8.10
CA ALA A 175 31.44 12.57 7.03
C ALA A 175 31.55 11.30 6.18
N ARG A 176 32.76 10.72 6.08
CA ARG A 176 33.02 9.51 5.29
C ARG A 176 32.15 8.30 5.67
N PRO A 177 32.03 7.89 6.95
CA PRO A 177 31.15 6.77 7.33
C PRO A 177 29.66 7.07 7.05
N LEU A 178 29.21 8.33 7.22
CA LEU A 178 27.85 8.76 6.86
C LEU A 178 27.57 8.58 5.37
N GLY A 179 28.51 9.03 4.52
CA GLY A 179 28.41 8.90 3.06
C GLY A 179 28.36 7.44 2.61
N TRP A 180 29.18 6.56 3.21
CA TRP A 180 29.11 5.12 2.96
C TRP A 180 27.78 4.50 3.40
N GLY A 181 27.24 4.91 4.55
CA GLY A 181 25.91 4.50 5.00
C GLY A 181 24.83 4.90 4.00
N ALA A 182 24.85 6.15 3.51
CA ALA A 182 23.89 6.62 2.51
C ALA A 182 24.02 5.85 1.18
N ALA A 183 25.24 5.63 0.67
CA ALA A 183 25.49 4.84 -0.54
C ALA A 183 25.00 3.39 -0.39
N ALA A 184 25.25 2.78 0.78
CA ALA A 184 24.79 1.44 1.11
C ALA A 184 23.26 1.35 1.05
N TRP A 185 22.57 2.34 1.63
CA TRP A 185 21.11 2.41 1.56
C TRP A 185 20.61 2.47 0.11
N THR A 186 21.18 3.35 -0.72
CA THR A 186 20.80 3.48 -2.13
C THR A 186 20.97 2.17 -2.89
N ALA A 187 22.07 1.45 -2.66
CA ALA A 187 22.32 0.13 -3.24
C ALA A 187 21.30 -0.92 -2.74
N LEU A 188 21.04 -0.97 -1.44
CA LEU A 188 20.07 -1.86 -0.81
C LEU A 188 18.64 -1.59 -1.28
N TYR A 189 18.31 -0.35 -1.59
CA TYR A 189 16.98 0.02 -2.07
C TYR A 189 16.79 -0.31 -3.57
N CYS A 190 17.87 -0.30 -4.36
CA CYS A 190 17.81 -0.55 -5.81
C CYS A 190 17.99 -2.02 -6.21
N LEU A 191 18.90 -2.78 -5.58
CA LEU A 191 19.34 -4.08 -6.09
C LEU A 191 18.45 -5.28 -5.72
N PRO A 192 18.08 -5.49 -4.43
CA PRO A 192 17.41 -6.72 -3.99
C PRO A 192 15.97 -6.84 -4.47
N ARG A 193 15.31 -5.72 -4.75
CA ARG A 193 13.88 -5.66 -5.08
C ARG A 193 13.57 -5.58 -6.57
N ARG A 194 14.52 -5.86 -7.47
CA ARG A 194 14.34 -5.78 -8.94
C ARG A 194 13.13 -6.53 -9.52
N HIS A 195 12.56 -7.49 -8.78
CA HIS A 195 11.37 -8.25 -9.18
C HIS A 195 10.06 -7.74 -8.54
N ALA A 196 10.14 -6.83 -7.56
CA ALA A 196 8.97 -6.19 -6.99
C ALA A 196 8.55 -5.02 -7.87
N ALA A 197 7.34 -5.08 -8.41
CA ALA A 197 6.74 -4.01 -9.20
C ALA A 197 6.83 -2.66 -8.44
N PHE A 198 7.13 -1.58 -9.18
CA PHE A 198 7.35 -0.22 -8.66
C PHE A 198 8.50 -0.02 -7.68
N SER A 199 9.30 -1.04 -7.38
CA SER A 199 10.60 -0.80 -6.75
C SER A 199 11.50 -0.02 -7.71
N ARG A 200 12.46 0.74 -7.17
CA ARG A 200 13.44 1.46 -8.00
C ARG A 200 14.23 0.52 -8.90
N GLY A 201 14.62 -0.65 -8.40
CA GLY A 201 15.27 -1.67 -9.20
C GLY A 201 14.42 -2.15 -10.37
N TRP A 202 13.13 -2.38 -10.15
CA TRP A 202 12.22 -2.77 -11.23
C TRP A 202 12.06 -1.64 -12.25
N VAL A 203 11.88 -0.40 -11.79
CA VAL A 203 11.75 0.77 -12.66
C VAL A 203 13.01 0.99 -13.49
N LEU A 204 14.21 0.84 -12.91
CA LEU A 204 15.46 1.09 -13.63
C LEU A 204 15.86 -0.04 -14.56
N PHE A 205 15.69 -1.29 -14.14
CA PHE A 205 16.25 -2.45 -14.85
C PHE A 205 15.22 -3.29 -15.61
N ARG A 206 13.92 -3.13 -15.36
CA ARG A 206 12.87 -3.95 -16.01
C ARG A 206 11.86 -3.14 -16.79
N LEU A 207 11.39 -2.03 -16.26
CA LEU A 207 10.43 -1.16 -16.94
C LEU A 207 10.90 -0.73 -18.36
N PRO A 208 12.19 -0.40 -18.62
CA PRO A 208 12.62 -0.04 -19.98
C PRO A 208 12.78 -1.21 -20.95
N PHE A 209 12.82 -2.47 -20.51
CA PHE A 209 13.24 -3.60 -21.36
C PHE A 209 12.27 -4.78 -21.42
N GLY A 210 11.07 -4.72 -20.82
CA GLY A 210 10.18 -5.89 -20.75
C GLY A 210 8.76 -5.65 -21.27
N ASP A 211 8.12 -6.74 -21.71
CA ASP A 211 6.71 -6.86 -22.10
C ASP A 211 5.73 -6.72 -20.91
N HIS A 212 6.21 -6.24 -19.77
CA HIS A 212 5.43 -5.98 -18.57
C HIS A 212 4.51 -4.75 -18.70
N GLU A 213 4.30 -4.25 -19.93
CA GLU A 213 3.45 -3.12 -20.25
C GLU A 213 1.98 -3.36 -19.91
N SER A 214 1.46 -4.56 -20.19
CA SER A 214 0.09 -4.94 -19.82
C SER A 214 -0.11 -4.84 -18.30
N GLY A 215 0.87 -5.34 -17.55
CA GLY A 215 0.88 -5.26 -16.09
C GLY A 215 1.08 -3.85 -15.55
N PHE A 216 1.66 -2.90 -16.30
CA PHE A 216 1.87 -1.51 -15.87
C PHE A 216 0.60 -0.66 -16.02
N ALA A 217 -0.17 -0.87 -17.09
CA ALA A 217 -1.42 -0.16 -17.35
C ALA A 217 -2.47 -0.37 -16.23
N GLU A 218 -2.49 -1.56 -15.61
CA GLU A 218 -3.38 -1.89 -14.50
C GLU A 218 -3.15 -1.07 -13.23
N TRP A 219 -2.06 -0.31 -13.13
CA TRP A 219 -1.73 0.53 -11.96
C TRP A 219 -2.07 1.99 -12.15
N VAL A 220 -2.40 2.39 -13.36
CA VAL A 220 -2.63 3.77 -13.71
C VAL A 220 -3.97 4.21 -13.16
N HIS A 221 -3.93 5.19 -12.26
CA HIS A 221 -5.11 5.85 -11.76
C HIS A 221 -5.51 6.95 -12.75
N ASP A 222 -6.76 6.90 -13.17
CA ASP A 222 -7.41 8.06 -13.77
C ASP A 222 -7.70 9.13 -12.69
N PRO A 223 -8.09 10.36 -13.06
CA PRO A 223 -8.27 11.44 -12.11
C PRO A 223 -9.29 11.15 -11.00
N ALA A 224 -10.38 10.48 -11.33
CA ALA A 224 -11.43 10.20 -10.35
C ALA A 224 -11.13 8.98 -9.48
N ALA A 225 -10.43 7.94 -9.96
CA ALA A 225 -9.86 6.90 -9.10
C ALA A 225 -8.83 7.49 -8.13
N LEU A 226 -8.01 8.46 -8.56
CA LEU A 226 -7.08 9.15 -7.66
C LEU A 226 -7.81 9.98 -6.58
N ALA A 227 -8.87 10.70 -6.95
CA ALA A 227 -9.69 11.45 -6.02
C ALA A 227 -10.41 10.51 -5.03
N ALA A 228 -10.94 9.40 -5.52
CA ALA A 228 -11.54 8.34 -4.72
C ALA A 228 -10.53 7.72 -3.75
N ALA A 229 -9.32 7.38 -4.19
CA ALA A 229 -8.26 6.83 -3.34
C ALA A 229 -7.87 7.79 -2.21
N ARG A 230 -7.83 9.10 -2.48
CA ARG A 230 -7.59 10.14 -1.47
C ARG A 230 -8.73 10.24 -0.46
N ALA A 231 -9.97 10.21 -0.95
CA ALA A 231 -11.15 10.24 -0.11
C ALA A 231 -11.24 8.99 0.78
N LEU A 232 -10.99 7.81 0.22
CA LEU A 232 -10.90 6.53 0.92
C LEU A 232 -9.83 6.57 2.02
N ALA A 233 -8.61 7.02 1.70
CA ALA A 233 -7.54 7.15 2.68
C ALA A 233 -7.91 8.11 3.83
N ALA A 234 -8.74 9.11 3.57
CA ALA A 234 -9.25 10.05 4.57
C ALA A 234 -10.54 9.61 5.27
N GLY A 235 -11.09 8.44 4.95
CA GLY A 235 -12.36 7.95 5.50
C GLY A 235 -13.60 8.75 5.06
N ARG A 236 -13.54 9.44 3.90
CA ARG A 236 -14.60 10.32 3.40
C ARG A 236 -15.43 9.64 2.31
N VAL A 237 -16.33 8.75 2.71
CA VAL A 237 -17.15 7.93 1.79
C VAL A 237 -17.98 8.79 0.83
N ALA A 238 -18.64 9.85 1.32
CA ALA A 238 -19.43 10.75 0.47
C ALA A 238 -18.59 11.45 -0.61
N THR A 239 -17.37 11.87 -0.28
CA THR A 239 -16.43 12.47 -1.24
C THR A 239 -15.94 11.45 -2.27
N MET A 240 -15.74 10.20 -1.83
CA MET A 240 -15.37 9.11 -2.73
C MET A 240 -16.49 8.82 -3.74
N ARG A 241 -17.74 8.74 -3.27
CA ARG A 241 -18.94 8.60 -4.13
C ARG A 241 -19.03 9.73 -5.15
N ALA A 242 -18.94 10.98 -4.70
CA ALA A 242 -19.01 12.13 -5.59
C ALA A 242 -17.90 12.12 -6.65
N ALA A 243 -16.66 11.75 -6.26
CA ALA A 243 -15.55 11.65 -7.19
C ALA A 243 -15.75 10.57 -8.27
N LEU A 244 -16.28 9.41 -7.88
CA LEU A 244 -16.54 8.33 -8.83
C LEU A 244 -17.76 8.62 -9.72
N GLY A 245 -18.85 9.15 -9.16
CA GLY A 245 -20.09 9.42 -9.88
C GLY A 245 -20.05 10.63 -10.83
N ALA A 246 -19.14 11.58 -10.62
CA ALA A 246 -18.97 12.73 -11.51
C ALA A 246 -18.15 12.42 -12.79
N ALA A 247 -17.55 11.24 -12.88
CA ALA A 247 -16.70 10.83 -14.00
C ALA A 247 -17.41 9.79 -14.87
N GLU A 248 -17.08 9.77 -16.16
CA GLU A 248 -17.51 8.68 -17.04
C GLU A 248 -17.01 7.31 -16.53
N PRO A 249 -17.81 6.24 -16.72
CA PRO A 249 -17.38 4.88 -16.43
C PRO A 249 -16.06 4.57 -17.13
N SER A 250 -15.13 3.98 -16.39
CA SER A 250 -13.79 3.68 -16.88
C SER A 250 -13.52 2.19 -16.71
N PRO A 251 -13.14 1.46 -17.78
CA PRO A 251 -12.86 0.03 -17.70
C PRO A 251 -11.53 -0.26 -16.99
N ARG A 252 -10.85 0.77 -16.46
CA ARG A 252 -9.54 0.62 -15.84
C ARG A 252 -9.63 -0.21 -14.56
N PRO A 253 -8.73 -1.18 -14.35
CA PRO A 253 -8.78 -2.02 -13.16
C PRO A 253 -8.71 -1.25 -11.83
N GLN A 254 -7.96 -0.14 -11.76
CA GLN A 254 -7.95 0.73 -10.57
C GLN A 254 -9.29 1.43 -10.33
N ARG A 255 -10.02 1.77 -11.39
CA ARG A 255 -11.35 2.37 -11.25
C ARG A 255 -12.29 1.37 -10.57
N ARG A 256 -12.36 0.14 -11.08
CA ARG A 256 -13.14 -0.95 -10.50
C ARG A 256 -12.74 -1.27 -9.06
N ALA A 257 -11.44 -1.24 -8.75
CA ALA A 257 -10.96 -1.41 -7.38
C ALA A 257 -11.52 -0.33 -6.43
N MET A 258 -11.61 0.92 -6.88
CA MET A 258 -12.20 2.01 -6.11
C MET A 258 -13.72 1.89 -6.02
N GLU A 259 -14.41 1.44 -7.07
CA GLU A 259 -15.86 1.18 -7.04
C GLU A 259 -16.20 0.05 -6.04
N ALA A 260 -15.44 -1.05 -6.04
CA ALA A 260 -15.58 -2.12 -5.06
C ALA A 260 -15.32 -1.63 -3.62
N ALA A 261 -14.29 -0.81 -3.43
CA ALA A 261 -13.99 -0.20 -2.13
C ALA A 261 -15.09 0.78 -1.68
N LEU A 262 -15.72 1.51 -2.61
CA LEU A 262 -16.86 2.38 -2.31
C LEU A 262 -18.07 1.56 -1.88
N ALA A 263 -18.42 0.52 -2.64
CA ALA A 263 -19.52 -0.39 -2.31
C ALA A 263 -19.33 -0.99 -0.90
N LEU A 264 -18.11 -1.44 -0.59
CA LEU A 264 -17.75 -1.94 0.74
C LEU A 264 -17.98 -0.88 1.83
N ALA A 265 -17.52 0.35 1.61
CA ALA A 265 -17.65 1.45 2.56
C ALA A 265 -19.10 1.93 2.74
N GLU A 266 -19.98 1.60 1.81
CA GLU A 266 -21.41 1.95 1.82
C GLU A 266 -22.29 0.81 2.33
N GLY A 267 -21.70 -0.30 2.76
CA GLY A 267 -22.44 -1.48 3.23
C GLY A 267 -23.09 -2.29 2.10
N ARG A 268 -22.80 -2.00 0.84
CA ARG A 268 -23.23 -2.82 -0.31
C ARG A 268 -22.25 -3.99 -0.50
N TYR A 269 -22.27 -4.92 0.45
CA TYR A 269 -21.29 -6.01 0.52
C TYR A 269 -21.37 -6.96 -0.68
N ASP A 270 -22.56 -7.25 -1.20
CA ASP A 270 -22.76 -8.09 -2.39
C ASP A 270 -22.10 -7.49 -3.63
N ASP A 271 -22.30 -6.20 -3.87
CA ASP A 271 -21.69 -5.48 -5.00
C ASP A 271 -20.17 -5.43 -4.84
N ALA A 272 -19.69 -5.12 -3.63
CA ALA A 272 -18.27 -5.12 -3.33
C ALA A 272 -17.63 -6.49 -3.59
N ALA A 273 -18.29 -7.57 -3.17
CA ALA A 273 -17.83 -8.94 -3.37
C ALA A 273 -17.81 -9.31 -4.85
N ARG A 274 -18.86 -8.99 -5.60
CA ARG A 274 -18.97 -9.26 -7.05
C ARG A 274 -17.87 -8.55 -7.84
N GLU A 275 -17.69 -7.26 -7.60
CA GLU A 275 -16.67 -6.45 -8.29
C GLU A 275 -15.26 -6.89 -7.91
N ALA A 276 -15.00 -7.15 -6.62
CA ALA A 276 -13.69 -7.61 -6.16
C ALA A 276 -13.33 -8.99 -6.74
N TYR A 277 -14.30 -9.91 -6.80
CA TYR A 277 -14.11 -11.22 -7.44
C TYR A 277 -13.81 -11.10 -8.94
N ALA A 278 -14.59 -10.31 -9.67
CA ALA A 278 -14.37 -10.06 -11.09
C ALA A 278 -13.00 -9.43 -11.37
N LEU A 279 -12.61 -8.46 -10.55
CA LEU A 279 -11.28 -7.81 -10.62
C LEU A 279 -10.16 -8.81 -10.35
N GLN A 280 -10.31 -9.69 -9.36
CA GLN A 280 -9.33 -10.73 -9.04
C GLN A 280 -9.08 -11.66 -10.24
N ALA A 281 -10.13 -12.06 -10.96
CA ALA A 281 -10.03 -12.95 -12.11
C ALA A 281 -9.35 -12.27 -13.32
N GLN A 282 -9.61 -10.98 -13.52
CA GLN A 282 -9.14 -10.23 -14.69
C GLN A 282 -7.75 -9.62 -14.50
N ALA A 283 -7.34 -9.29 -13.27
CA ALA A 283 -6.07 -8.60 -13.03
C ALA A 283 -4.84 -9.49 -13.31
N GLY A 284 -4.02 -9.06 -14.27
CA GLY A 284 -2.70 -9.64 -14.53
C GLY A 284 -1.67 -9.27 -13.47
N ALA A 285 -1.83 -8.10 -12.83
CA ALA A 285 -0.90 -7.59 -11.86
C ALA A 285 -1.12 -8.17 -10.44
N ARG A 286 -0.08 -8.81 -9.91
CA ARG A 286 -0.11 -9.54 -8.62
C ARG A 286 -0.62 -8.73 -7.44
N GLN A 287 -0.18 -7.49 -7.26
CA GLN A 287 -0.61 -6.70 -6.10
C GLN A 287 -2.04 -6.13 -6.28
N LEU A 288 -2.54 -6.02 -7.52
CA LEU A 288 -3.94 -5.65 -7.77
C LEU A 288 -4.85 -6.84 -7.50
N ARG A 289 -4.46 -8.05 -7.93
CA ARG A 289 -5.13 -9.29 -7.49
C ARG A 289 -5.16 -9.41 -5.97
N LEU A 290 -4.07 -9.08 -5.29
CA LEU A 290 -4.01 -9.09 -3.82
C LEU A 290 -4.99 -8.07 -3.22
N ALA A 291 -5.03 -6.84 -3.74
CA ALA A 291 -5.99 -5.83 -3.29
C ALA A 291 -7.44 -6.27 -3.52
N ALA A 292 -7.73 -6.88 -4.67
CA ALA A 292 -9.03 -7.47 -4.98
C ALA A 292 -9.39 -8.61 -4.00
N CYS A 293 -8.45 -9.51 -3.68
CA CYS A 293 -8.66 -10.53 -2.65
C CYS A 293 -8.95 -9.91 -1.26
N GLN A 294 -8.24 -8.84 -0.89
CA GLN A 294 -8.46 -8.14 0.38
C GLN A 294 -9.85 -7.48 0.44
N LEU A 295 -10.29 -6.87 -0.66
CA LEU A 295 -11.63 -6.29 -0.77
C LEU A 295 -12.70 -7.38 -0.70
N TYR A 296 -12.51 -8.50 -1.41
CA TYR A 296 -13.44 -9.62 -1.40
C TYR A 296 -13.55 -10.26 0.00
N ALA A 297 -12.41 -10.53 0.65
CA ALA A 297 -12.40 -11.07 2.02
C ALA A 297 -13.06 -10.12 3.02
N SER A 298 -12.81 -8.81 2.90
CA SER A 298 -13.46 -7.79 3.73
C SER A 298 -14.97 -7.74 3.48
N ALA A 299 -15.40 -7.83 2.22
CA ALA A 299 -16.81 -7.84 1.86
C ALA A 299 -17.53 -9.06 2.45
N LEU A 300 -16.94 -10.27 2.35
CA LEU A 300 -17.50 -11.48 2.97
C LEU A 300 -17.58 -11.34 4.49
N ALA A 301 -16.52 -10.88 5.15
CA ALA A 301 -16.48 -10.74 6.61
C ALA A 301 -17.55 -9.74 7.11
N HIS A 302 -17.61 -8.55 6.52
CA HIS A 302 -18.60 -7.54 6.90
C HIS A 302 -20.02 -7.90 6.47
N GLY A 303 -20.19 -8.60 5.35
CA GLY A 303 -21.50 -9.10 4.92
C GLY A 303 -22.06 -10.15 5.87
N VAL A 304 -21.22 -11.05 6.41
CA VAL A 304 -21.63 -11.99 7.47
C VAL A 304 -21.96 -11.25 8.77
N GLU A 305 -21.12 -10.30 9.18
CA GLU A 305 -21.36 -9.46 10.37
C GLU A 305 -22.69 -8.70 10.27
N ALA A 306 -23.00 -8.17 9.09
CA ALA A 306 -24.25 -7.48 8.78
C ALA A 306 -25.41 -8.42 8.37
N ARG A 307 -25.25 -9.75 8.50
CA ARG A 307 -26.27 -10.78 8.23
C ARG A 307 -26.80 -10.83 6.78
N HIS A 308 -26.02 -10.36 5.81
CA HIS A 308 -26.32 -10.56 4.39
C HIS A 308 -26.13 -12.01 3.96
N TRP A 309 -25.21 -12.72 4.60
CA TRP A 309 -24.94 -14.15 4.35
C TRP A 309 -24.81 -14.93 5.64
N ALA A 310 -25.20 -16.21 5.59
CA ALA A 310 -24.90 -17.17 6.64
C ALA A 310 -23.38 -17.43 6.69
N PRO A 311 -22.76 -17.50 7.89
CA PRO A 311 -21.34 -17.80 8.05
C PRO A 311 -20.92 -19.09 7.32
N GLU A 312 -21.75 -20.12 7.38
CA GLU A 312 -21.52 -21.44 6.77
C GLU A 312 -21.40 -21.35 5.24
N ALA A 313 -22.16 -20.44 4.64
CA ALA A 313 -22.18 -20.23 3.20
C ALA A 313 -20.96 -19.43 2.71
N ALA A 314 -20.45 -18.48 3.51
CA ALA A 314 -19.34 -17.59 3.13
C ALA A 314 -17.94 -18.11 3.53
N LEU A 315 -17.86 -18.99 4.54
CA LEU A 315 -16.59 -19.49 5.09
C LEU A 315 -15.72 -20.23 4.05
N PRO A 316 -16.26 -21.07 3.13
CA PRO A 316 -15.46 -21.73 2.11
C PRO A 316 -14.73 -20.75 1.19
N GLN A 317 -15.43 -19.73 0.68
CA GLN A 317 -14.90 -18.70 -0.21
C GLN A 317 -13.89 -17.84 0.55
N PHE A 318 -14.21 -17.44 1.79
CA PHE A 318 -13.27 -16.69 2.64
C PHE A 318 -11.95 -17.45 2.84
N ARG A 319 -12.01 -18.74 3.17
CA ARG A 319 -10.82 -19.60 3.32
C ARG A 319 -10.02 -19.71 2.02
N ALA A 320 -10.70 -19.90 0.89
CA ALA A 320 -10.06 -19.97 -0.42
C ALA A 320 -9.37 -18.64 -0.79
N THR A 321 -10.00 -17.50 -0.52
CA THR A 321 -9.42 -16.17 -0.73
C THR A 321 -8.22 -15.94 0.18
N MET A 322 -8.29 -16.33 1.45
CA MET A 322 -7.15 -16.26 2.37
C MET A 322 -5.98 -17.13 1.88
N ALA A 323 -6.24 -18.32 1.34
CA ALA A 323 -5.22 -19.16 0.74
C ALA A 323 -4.60 -18.53 -0.53
N ALA A 324 -5.41 -17.90 -1.38
CA ALA A 324 -4.93 -17.14 -2.54
C ALA A 324 -4.03 -15.97 -2.11
N MET A 325 -4.43 -15.19 -1.09
CA MET A 325 -3.60 -14.12 -0.54
C MET A 325 -2.25 -14.63 0.01
N ARG A 326 -2.23 -15.77 0.71
CA ARG A 326 -0.98 -16.40 1.20
C ARG A 326 -0.04 -16.76 0.06
N THR A 327 -0.59 -17.25 -1.04
CA THR A 327 0.15 -17.61 -2.25
C THR A 327 0.70 -16.35 -2.95
N GLU A 328 -0.14 -15.32 -3.05
CA GLU A 328 0.21 -14.05 -3.69
C GLU A 328 1.05 -13.13 -2.80
N HIS A 329 1.16 -13.31 -1.48
CA HIS A 329 2.09 -12.51 -0.67
C HIS A 329 2.44 -13.17 0.68
N PRO A 330 3.39 -14.13 0.70
CA PRO A 330 3.72 -14.89 1.92
C PRO A 330 4.26 -14.02 3.07
N THR A 331 4.71 -12.80 2.79
CA THR A 331 5.21 -11.85 3.81
C THR A 331 4.13 -10.95 4.41
N VAL A 332 2.97 -10.73 3.77
CA VAL A 332 1.92 -9.82 4.30
C VAL A 332 1.25 -10.43 5.54
N HIS A 333 1.12 -11.76 5.61
CA HIS A 333 0.59 -12.44 6.79
C HIS A 333 1.50 -12.32 8.03
N ARG A 334 2.80 -12.05 7.87
CA ARG A 334 3.72 -11.89 9.01
C ARG A 334 3.58 -10.54 9.72
N PHE A 335 3.02 -9.53 9.05
CA PHE A 335 3.00 -8.14 9.58
C PHE A 335 1.60 -7.62 9.91
N ASN A 336 0.53 -8.21 9.36
CA ASN A 336 -0.82 -7.64 9.47
C ASN A 336 -1.75 -8.35 10.47
N GLY A 337 -1.28 -9.25 11.33
CA GLY A 337 -2.14 -9.92 12.33
C GLY A 337 -3.23 -10.86 11.76
N LEU A 338 -3.47 -10.84 10.44
CA LEU A 338 -4.32 -11.77 9.68
C LEU A 338 -3.82 -13.23 9.66
N GLY A 339 -2.85 -13.57 10.51
CA GLY A 339 -2.45 -14.95 10.79
C GLY A 339 -3.16 -15.54 12.02
N ALA A 340 -3.95 -14.74 12.73
CA ALA A 340 -4.68 -15.13 13.94
C ALA A 340 -6.21 -15.31 13.72
N LEU A 341 -6.67 -15.24 12.47
CA LEU A 341 -8.02 -15.65 12.02
C LEU A 341 -7.88 -16.84 11.06
#